data_AF-A0A920GRT0-F1
#
_entry.id   AF-A0A920GRT0-F1
#
_cell.length_a   1.000
_cell.length_b   1.000
_cell.length_c   1.000
_cell.angle_alpha   90.00
_cell.angle_beta   90.00
_cell.angle_gamma   90.00
#
_symmetry.space_group_name_H-M   'P 1'
#
loop_
_entity.id
_entity.type
_entity.pdbx_description
1 polymer ?
#
loop_
_entity_poly.entity_id
_entity_poly.type
_entity_poly.pdbx_seq_one_letter_code
_entity_poly.pdbx_strand_id
1 'polypeptide(L)' 'MVGDLNIAPLPEDVWDHKKMAKVVSHTQVEVDHLDAVKRAGDWVDVTRKDLPNQKLYSWWSYRAKDWDMLLIEAED' A
#
# COMPACT_ATOMS: atom_id res chain seq x y z
N MET A 1 1.73 -14.95 6.75
CA MET A 1 1.21 -15.05 5.36
C MET A 1 2.06 -14.18 4.47
N VAL A 2 2.31 -14.57 3.22
CA VAL A 2 3.03 -13.78 2.22
C VAL A 2 2.27 -13.83 0.89
N GLY A 3 2.35 -12.76 0.10
CA GLY A 3 1.72 -12.68 -1.21
C GLY A 3 1.40 -11.24 -1.61
N ASP A 4 0.86 -11.09 -2.81
CA ASP A 4 0.30 -9.83 -3.30
C ASP A 4 -1.19 -9.75 -2.92
N LEU A 5 -1.47 -9.06 -1.82
CA LEU A 5 -2.82 -8.91 -1.30
C LEU A 5 -3.65 -7.86 -2.08
N ASN A 6 -3.01 -7.07 -2.96
CA ASN A 6 -3.66 -5.99 -3.71
C ASN A 6 -4.44 -4.99 -2.84
N ILE A 7 -4.03 -4.77 -1.59
CA ILE A 7 -4.64 -3.81 -0.65
C ILE A 7 -3.53 -3.00 0.00
N ALA A 8 -3.67 -1.67 -0.05
CA ALA A 8 -2.82 -0.68 0.59
C ALA A 8 -3.61 -0.07 1.77
N PRO A 9 -3.49 -0.57 3.01
CA PRO A 9 -4.39 -0.19 4.10
C PRO A 9 -4.17 1.21 4.68
N LEU A 10 -2.96 1.77 4.62
CA LEU A 10 -2.59 3.01 5.31
C LEU A 10 -2.32 4.17 4.34
N PRO A 11 -2.42 5.43 4.79
CA PRO A 11 -2.04 6.60 3.99
C PRO A 11 -0.61 6.52 3.44
N GLU A 12 0.29 5.87 4.16
CA GLU A 12 1.70 5.68 3.80
C GLU A 12 1.92 4.57 2.76
N ASP A 13 0.92 3.72 2.50
CA ASP A 13 0.98 2.63 1.51
C ASP A 13 0.68 3.11 0.08
N VAL A 14 0.34 4.39 -0.08
CA VAL A 14 0.06 5.00 -1.39
C VAL A 14 0.81 6.33 -1.57
N TRP A 15 0.98 6.75 -2.82
CA TRP A 15 1.71 7.98 -3.15
C TRP A 15 0.94 9.25 -2.72
N ASP A 16 -0.39 9.25 -2.89
CA ASP A 16 -1.29 10.34 -2.49
C ASP A 16 -2.63 9.76 -1.98
N HIS A 17 -2.78 9.68 -0.65
CA HIS A 17 -3.96 9.13 0.02
C HIS A 17 -5.28 9.75 -0.46
N LYS A 18 -5.32 11.06 -0.67
CA LYS A 18 -6.55 11.76 -1.09
C LYS A 18 -6.96 11.38 -2.51
N LYS A 19 -5.99 11.30 -3.42
CA LYS A 19 -6.26 10.91 -4.82
C LYS A 19 -6.56 9.42 -4.96
N MET A 20 -5.99 8.60 -4.07
CA MET A 20 -6.11 7.14 -4.13
C MET A 20 -7.34 6.59 -3.40
N ALA A 21 -8.04 7.37 -2.58
CA ALA A 21 -9.15 6.90 -1.73
C ALA A 21 -10.32 6.20 -2.45
N LYS A 22 -10.42 6.33 -3.78
CA LYS A 22 -11.45 5.66 -4.62
C LYS A 22 -10.86 4.71 -5.66
N VAL A 23 -9.55 4.46 -5.60
CA VAL A 23 -8.85 3.56 -6.50
C VAL A 23 -8.91 2.16 -5.88
N VAL A 24 -9.24 1.15 -6.70
CA VAL A 24 -9.17 -0.27 -6.33
C VAL A 24 -7.78 -0.54 -5.75
N SER A 25 -7.73 -1.22 -4.60
CA SER A 25 -6.59 -1.40 -3.69
C SER A 25 -6.49 -0.41 -2.52
N HIS A 26 -7.22 0.71 -2.50
CA HIS A 26 -7.17 1.70 -1.41
C HIS A 26 -8.56 2.22 -1.02
N THR A 27 -9.61 1.44 -1.28
CA THR A 27 -10.97 1.78 -0.85
C THR A 27 -11.20 1.35 0.60
N GLN A 28 -12.03 2.08 1.34
CA GLN A 28 -12.33 1.76 2.74
C GLN A 28 -12.84 0.33 2.92
N VAL A 29 -13.69 -0.15 2.00
CA VAL A 29 -14.23 -1.52 2.08
C VAL A 29 -13.12 -2.57 1.98
N GLU A 30 -12.11 -2.38 1.13
CA GLU A 30 -10.97 -3.31 1.04
C GLU A 30 -10.13 -3.29 2.32
N VAL A 31 -9.87 -2.09 2.87
CA VAL A 31 -9.15 -1.93 4.15
C VAL A 31 -9.88 -2.63 5.29
N ASP A 32 -11.19 -2.44 5.40
CA ASP A 32 -12.02 -3.03 6.45
C ASP A 32 -11.98 -4.56 6.41
N HIS A 33 -12.02 -5.15 5.21
CA HIS A 33 -11.93 -6.61 5.04
C HIS A 33 -10.54 -7.14 5.40
N LEU A 34 -9.47 -6.45 4.99
CA LEU A 34 -8.11 -6.85 5.37
C LEU A 34 -7.92 -6.78 6.89
N ASP A 35 -8.43 -5.74 7.54
CA ASP A 35 -8.37 -5.61 8.99
C ASP A 35 -9.22 -6.65 9.72
N ALA A 36 -10.36 -7.06 9.16
CA ALA A 36 -11.14 -8.17 9.69
C ALA A 36 -10.37 -9.50 9.64
N VAL A 37 -9.69 -9.77 8.52
CA VAL A 37 -8.83 -10.96 8.37
C VAL A 37 -7.67 -10.91 9.37
N LYS A 38 -6.99 -9.76 9.50
CA LYS A 38 -5.89 -9.57 10.46
C LYS A 38 -6.35 -9.85 11.88
N ARG A 39 -7.50 -9.31 12.30
CA ARG A 39 -8.08 -9.56 13.63
C ARG A 39 -8.46 -11.03 13.84
N ALA A 40 -9.10 -11.65 12.85
CA ALA A 40 -9.54 -13.05 12.96
C ALA A 40 -8.36 -14.04 13.04
N GLY A 41 -7.24 -13.71 12.40
CA GLY A 41 -6.02 -14.53 12.42
C GLY A 41 -5.00 -14.16 13.50
N ASP A 42 -5.24 -13.11 14.29
CA ASP A 42 -4.24 -12.48 15.17
C ASP A 42 -2.93 -12.15 14.42
N TRP A 43 -3.06 -11.59 13.21
CA TRP A 43 -1.94 -11.29 12.34
C TRP A 43 -1.41 -9.88 12.55
N VAL A 44 -0.08 -9.80 12.58
CA VAL A 44 0.66 -8.55 12.60
C VAL A 44 1.28 -8.30 11.23
N ASP A 45 1.09 -7.09 10.71
CA ASP A 45 1.85 -6.60 9.57
C ASP A 45 3.28 -6.27 10.04
N VAL A 46 4.24 -7.12 9.65
CA VAL A 46 5.64 -6.99 10.08
C VAL A 46 6.28 -5.72 9.55
N THR A 47 5.97 -5.33 8.30
CA THR A 47 6.53 -4.11 7.71
C THR A 47 6.08 -2.89 8.50
N ARG A 48 4.79 -2.80 8.85
CA ARG A 48 4.25 -1.68 9.63
C ARG A 48 4.58 -1.73 11.12
N LYS A 49 4.91 -2.90 11.65
CA LYS A 49 5.48 -3.02 12.99
C LYS A 49 6.86 -2.36 13.07
N ASP A 50 7.71 -2.58 12.07
CA ASP A 50 9.11 -2.11 12.09
C ASP A 50 9.24 -0.69 11.48
N LEU A 51 8.43 -0.37 10.47
CA LEU A 51 8.43 0.89 9.72
C LEU A 51 7.03 1.54 9.72
N PRO A 52 6.56 2.09 10.84
CA PRO A 52 5.15 2.51 10.98
C PRO A 52 4.77 3.64 10.02
N ASN A 53 5.64 4.62 9.80
CA ASN A 53 5.29 5.89 9.13
C ASN A 53 6.05 6.14 7.81
N GLN A 54 6.82 5.17 7.31
CA GLN A 54 7.57 5.34 6.07
C GLN A 54 6.69 5.05 4.85
N LYS A 55 6.87 5.86 3.80
CA LYS A 55 6.30 5.58 2.48
C LYS A 55 7.15 4.50 1.81
N LEU A 56 6.59 3.29 1.72
CA LEU A 56 7.26 2.12 1.14
C LEU A 56 6.26 1.39 0.24
N TYR A 57 6.63 1.20 -1.03
CA TYR A 57 5.75 0.70 -2.08
C TYR A 57 6.28 -0.60 -2.67
N SER A 58 5.38 -1.48 -3.09
CA SER A 58 5.70 -2.77 -3.73
C SER A 58 5.20 -2.88 -5.17
N TRP A 59 4.49 -1.86 -5.68
CA TRP A 59 3.89 -1.89 -7.01
C TRP A 59 3.84 -0.50 -7.67
N TRP A 60 4.05 -0.49 -8.99
CA TRP A 60 3.96 0.69 -9.85
C TRP A 60 3.16 0.39 -11.12
N SER A 61 2.31 1.33 -11.52
CA SER A 61 1.55 1.22 -12.76
C SER A 61 2.43 1.57 -13.96
N TYR A 62 2.65 0.62 -14.88
CA TYR A 62 3.24 0.91 -16.20
C TYR A 62 2.38 1.86 -17.06
N ARG A 63 1.13 2.15 -16.65
CA ARG A 63 0.25 3.12 -17.33
C ARG A 63 0.40 4.54 -16.79
N ALA A 64 1.19 4.75 -15.74
CA ALA A 64 1.51 6.11 -15.31
C ALA A 64 2.23 6.82 -16.47
N LYS A 65 1.83 8.04 -16.79
CA LYS A 65 2.36 8.78 -17.94
C LYS A 65 3.85 9.12 -17.78
N ASP A 66 4.31 9.12 -16.55
CA ASP A 66 5.63 9.53 -16.04
C ASP A 66 6.30 8.38 -15.26
N TRP A 67 5.99 7.13 -15.63
CA TRP A 67 6.50 5.94 -14.95
C TRP A 67 8.04 5.85 -14.93
N ASP A 68 8.70 6.50 -15.89
CA ASP A 68 10.15 6.59 -16.05
C ASP A 68 10.83 7.58 -15.08
N MET A 69 10.11 8.61 -14.61
CA MET A 69 10.67 9.57 -13.64
C MET A 69 10.72 8.99 -12.21
N LEU A 70 9.92 7.97 -11.90
CA LEU A 70 9.89 7.32 -10.59
C LEU A 70 11.11 6.42 -10.32
N LEU A 71 11.88 6.07 -11.36
CA LEU A 71 13.11 5.29 -11.23
C LEU A 71 14.33 6.15 -10.88
N ILE A 72 14.26 7.48 -11.04
CA ILE A 72 15.41 8.39 -10.87
C ILE A 72 15.56 8.83 -9.40
N GLU A 73 14.49 8.87 -8.60
CA GLU A 73 14.57 9.29 -7.18
C GLU A 73 14.96 8.16 -6.22
N ALA A 74 15.17 6.93 -6.70
CA ALA A 74 15.53 5.78 -5.86
C ALA A 74 17.05 5.54 -5.76
N GLU A 75 17.86 6.32 -6.48
CA GLU A 75 19.33 6.18 -6.52
C GLU A 75 20.10 7.34 -5.87
N ASP A 76 19.42 8.33 -5.27
CA ASP A 76 20.05 9.45 -4.53
C ASP A 76 19.76 9.43 -3.02
#